data_AF-A0A948GMZ4-F1
#
_entry.id   AF-A0A948GMZ4-F1
#
_cell.length_a   1.000
_cell.length_b   1.000
_cell.length_c   1.000
_cell.angle_alpha   90.00
_cell.angle_beta   90.00
_cell.angle_gamma   90.00
#
_symmetry.space_group_name_H-M   'P 1'
#
loop_
_entity.id
_entity.type
_entity.pdbx_description
1 polymer ?
#
loop_
_entity_poly.entity_id
_entity_poly.type
_entity_poly.pdbx_seq_one_letter_code
_entity_poly.pdbx_strand_id
1 'polypeptide(L)'
;MSRPIRARIDLAALRHNHAIARRHAGEARIWSVVKANAYGHGLLRVAAALADTTDGFALIELDGAIALRSAGIRQPILMLEGFYEAEELPAFDECGLTTVIHSRAQAEAFCAAALPCKLPVYLKLNTGMNRLGLDPDEVPAVRDMIERSRLAASVTLMTHFADADGPRGVDWQMDALAGMAGNGPRSLANSAGLLRHHQTQGDWVRPGIMLYGSSPFPEQTAAELGLKPVMTLESQLIAVRDIAPGERVGYGGAFTAEKPMTIGVVACGYADGYPRHAPNGAPVLVAGQRCGIVGRVSMDKICIDLTDLPQKVGAGETAILWGEGLPADEVAAAAGTISYELFCGLAARVPVTEVN
;
A
#
# COMPACT_ATOMS: atom_id res chain seq x y z
N MET A 1 -12.19 23.81 18.32
CA MET A 1 -11.29 22.66 18.52
C MET A 1 -11.79 21.53 17.64
N SER A 2 -10.95 21.03 16.72
CA SER A 2 -11.27 19.88 15.88
C SER A 2 -11.33 18.62 16.75
N ARG A 3 -12.01 17.58 16.24
CA ARG A 3 -11.97 16.23 16.80
C ARG A 3 -10.51 15.79 16.99
N PRO A 4 -10.12 15.19 18.14
CA PRO A 4 -8.73 14.86 18.44
C PRO A 4 -8.33 13.54 17.75
N ILE A 5 -8.20 13.58 16.44
CA ILE A 5 -7.72 12.48 15.60
C ILE A 5 -6.82 13.07 14.52
N ARG A 6 -5.73 12.38 14.19
CA ARG A 6 -4.85 12.74 13.06
C ARG A 6 -4.05 11.53 12.58
N ALA A 7 -3.68 11.56 11.31
CA ALA A 7 -2.65 10.69 10.75
C ALA A 7 -1.35 11.50 10.61
N ARG A 8 -0.29 11.03 11.25
CA ARG A 8 1.07 11.58 11.13
C ARG A 8 1.85 10.76 10.11
N ILE A 9 2.41 11.40 9.10
CA ILE A 9 3.21 10.78 8.04
C ILE A 9 4.67 11.17 8.21
N ASP A 10 5.52 10.17 8.48
CA ASP A 10 6.96 10.32 8.68
C ASP A 10 7.72 10.13 7.36
N LEU A 11 8.20 11.23 6.78
CA LEU A 11 8.90 11.23 5.50
C LEU A 11 10.33 10.71 5.61
N ALA A 12 10.96 10.79 6.79
CA ALA A 12 12.27 10.17 7.00
C ALA A 12 12.15 8.65 7.09
N ALA A 13 11.10 8.12 7.71
CA ALA A 13 10.78 6.69 7.68
C ALA A 13 10.56 6.20 6.24
N LEU A 14 9.81 6.96 5.43
CA LEU A 14 9.61 6.65 4.01
C LEU A 14 10.93 6.58 3.23
N ARG A 15 11.80 7.59 3.40
CA ARG A 15 13.14 7.63 2.75
C ARG A 15 14.03 6.49 3.24
N HIS A 16 13.98 6.17 4.54
CA HIS A 16 14.69 5.03 5.12
C HIS A 16 14.25 3.70 4.50
N ASN A 17 12.93 3.49 4.37
CA ASN A 17 12.38 2.29 3.74
C ASN A 17 12.72 2.20 2.25
N HIS A 18 12.69 3.32 1.53
CA HIS A 18 13.15 3.38 0.15
C HIS A 18 14.65 3.03 0.04
N ALA A 19 15.49 3.47 0.97
CA ALA A 19 16.90 3.08 1.01
C ALA A 19 17.09 1.57 1.27
N ILE A 20 16.21 0.94 2.06
CA ILE A 20 16.18 -0.53 2.20
C ILE A 20 15.82 -1.17 0.85
N ALA A 21 14.74 -0.71 0.20
CA ALA A 21 14.34 -1.20 -1.10
C ALA A 21 15.47 -1.07 -2.14
N ARG A 22 16.22 0.05 -2.13
CA ARG A 22 17.41 0.24 -2.97
C ARG A 22 18.50 -0.78 -2.73
N ARG A 23 18.82 -1.09 -1.47
CA ARG A 23 19.82 -2.13 -1.17
C ARG A 23 19.40 -3.50 -1.70
N HIS A 24 18.12 -3.85 -1.58
CA HIS A 24 17.59 -5.10 -2.12
C HIS A 24 17.44 -5.08 -3.65
N ALA A 25 17.29 -3.92 -4.27
CA ALA A 25 17.19 -3.79 -5.73
C ALA A 25 18.55 -3.97 -6.42
N GLY A 26 19.65 -3.64 -5.74
CA GLY A 26 20.98 -3.64 -6.36
C GLY A 26 21.03 -2.65 -7.53
N GLU A 27 21.41 -3.15 -8.71
CA GLU A 27 21.46 -2.39 -9.95
C GLU A 27 20.08 -2.18 -10.60
N ALA A 28 19.05 -2.91 -10.16
CA ALA A 28 17.71 -2.76 -10.70
C ALA A 28 17.14 -1.38 -10.36
N ARG A 29 16.42 -0.80 -11.33
CA ARG A 29 15.72 0.48 -11.13
C ARG A 29 14.44 0.28 -10.31
N ILE A 30 13.99 1.33 -9.63
CA ILE A 30 12.84 1.28 -8.71
C ILE A 30 11.67 2.07 -9.28
N TRP A 31 10.54 1.36 -9.42
CA TRP A 31 9.23 1.98 -9.47
C TRP A 31 8.67 2.08 -8.04
N SER A 32 8.72 3.26 -7.44
CA SER A 32 8.06 3.50 -6.15
C SER A 32 6.54 3.49 -6.37
N VAL A 33 5.86 2.48 -5.84
CA VAL A 33 4.42 2.28 -6.11
C VAL A 33 3.59 3.19 -5.20
N VAL A 34 2.86 4.12 -5.83
CA VAL A 34 2.13 5.23 -5.17
C VAL A 34 0.64 5.30 -5.54
N LYS A 35 0.07 4.21 -6.08
CA LYS A 35 -1.39 4.08 -6.32
C LYS A 35 -2.22 4.24 -5.04
N ALA A 36 -3.52 4.45 -5.19
CA ALA A 36 -4.47 4.61 -4.08
C ALA A 36 -4.02 5.71 -3.10
N ASN A 37 -3.69 6.89 -3.64
CA ASN A 37 -3.16 8.03 -2.88
C ASN A 37 -1.90 7.68 -2.06
N ALA A 38 -0.94 6.99 -2.68
CA ALA A 38 0.22 6.40 -2.02
C ALA A 38 -0.16 5.54 -0.81
N TYR A 39 -1.10 4.61 -1.03
CA TYR A 39 -1.60 3.71 0.00
C TYR A 39 -2.16 4.51 1.19
N GLY A 40 -2.90 5.60 0.94
CA GLY A 40 -3.42 6.51 1.96
C GLY A 40 -2.41 7.49 2.58
N HIS A 41 -1.12 7.45 2.22
CA HIS A 41 -0.10 8.34 2.79
C HIS A 41 -0.03 9.71 2.11
N GLY A 42 -0.70 9.89 0.97
CA GLY A 42 -0.75 11.13 0.19
C GLY A 42 0.18 11.10 -1.01
N LEU A 43 -0.40 11.07 -2.22
CA LEU A 43 0.33 10.94 -3.49
C LEU A 43 1.43 12.00 -3.65
N LEU A 44 1.07 13.28 -3.59
CA LEU A 44 2.00 14.38 -3.82
C LEU A 44 3.08 14.47 -2.73
N ARG A 45 2.70 14.15 -1.48
CA ARG A 45 3.61 14.12 -0.34
C ARG A 45 4.70 13.06 -0.51
N VAL A 46 4.27 11.83 -0.79
CA VAL A 46 5.18 10.69 -0.99
C VAL A 46 6.05 10.92 -2.23
N ALA A 47 5.49 11.46 -3.30
CA ALA A 47 6.26 11.78 -4.50
C ALA A 47 7.31 12.86 -4.26
N ALA A 48 6.95 13.94 -3.58
CA ALA A 48 7.90 15.00 -3.22
C ALA A 48 9.04 14.46 -2.33
N ALA A 49 8.71 13.62 -1.35
CA ALA A 49 9.67 13.05 -0.42
C ALA A 49 10.64 12.04 -1.05
N LEU A 50 10.30 11.44 -2.20
CA LEU A 50 11.11 10.45 -2.89
C LEU A 50 11.73 10.94 -4.21
N ALA A 51 11.37 12.15 -4.67
CA ALA A 51 11.74 12.67 -5.99
C ALA A 51 13.25 12.57 -6.28
N ASP A 52 14.10 12.92 -5.33
CA ASP A 52 15.56 12.90 -5.49
C ASP A 52 16.19 11.49 -5.37
N THR A 53 15.43 10.46 -4.99
CA THR A 53 15.96 9.12 -4.70
C THR A 53 15.38 7.98 -5.55
N THR A 54 14.14 8.11 -6.02
CA THR A 54 13.46 7.07 -6.81
C THR A 54 13.79 7.19 -8.29
N ASP A 55 13.88 6.06 -8.99
CA ASP A 55 14.09 6.08 -10.46
C ASP A 55 12.80 6.40 -11.22
N GLY A 56 11.65 6.10 -10.62
CA GLY A 56 10.33 6.36 -11.18
C GLY A 56 9.20 6.12 -10.19
N PHE A 57 7.98 6.50 -10.57
CA PHE A 57 6.76 6.24 -9.83
C PHE A 57 5.85 5.28 -10.59
N ALA A 58 5.07 4.47 -9.88
CA ALA A 58 4.06 3.60 -10.49
C ALA A 58 2.70 3.76 -9.82
N LEU A 59 1.65 3.95 -10.61
CA LEU A 59 0.27 4.10 -10.16
C LEU A 59 -0.73 3.58 -11.20
N ILE A 60 -2.03 3.72 -10.94
CA ILE A 60 -3.11 3.27 -11.85
C ILE A 60 -3.98 4.46 -12.29
N GLU A 61 -4.09 5.47 -11.44
CA GLU A 61 -4.99 6.61 -11.63
C GLU A 61 -4.37 7.67 -12.56
N LEU A 62 -4.95 7.87 -13.74
CA LEU A 62 -4.48 8.88 -14.72
C LEU A 62 -4.48 10.30 -14.12
N ASP A 63 -5.53 10.67 -13.39
CA ASP A 63 -5.60 11.94 -12.66
C ASP A 63 -4.44 12.10 -11.66
N GLY A 64 -4.01 11.00 -11.04
CA GLY A 64 -2.84 10.98 -10.18
C GLY A 64 -1.56 11.28 -10.97
N ALA A 65 -1.40 10.73 -12.17
CA ALA A 65 -0.22 10.95 -13.00
C ALA A 65 -0.17 12.42 -13.49
N ILE A 66 -1.31 12.97 -13.88
CA ILE A 66 -1.47 14.38 -14.24
C ILE A 66 -1.15 15.28 -13.04
N ALA A 67 -1.64 14.94 -11.84
CA ALA A 67 -1.34 15.68 -10.62
C ALA A 67 0.15 15.67 -10.29
N LEU A 68 0.85 14.53 -10.45
CA LEU A 68 2.29 14.46 -10.28
C LEU A 68 3.03 15.38 -11.27
N ARG A 69 2.65 15.37 -12.55
CA ARG A 69 3.23 16.27 -13.55
C ARG A 69 2.98 17.74 -13.24
N SER A 70 1.76 18.07 -12.85
CA SER A 70 1.37 19.42 -12.44
C SER A 70 2.16 19.90 -11.22
N ALA A 71 2.51 18.98 -10.31
CA ALA A 71 3.37 19.24 -9.16
C ALA A 71 4.88 19.30 -9.49
N GLY A 72 5.26 19.17 -10.77
CA GLY A 72 6.64 19.28 -11.23
C GLY A 72 7.47 18.00 -11.16
N ILE A 73 6.86 16.85 -10.89
CA ILE A 73 7.54 15.54 -10.88
C ILE A 73 7.99 15.20 -12.31
N ARG A 74 9.31 15.02 -12.50
CA ARG A 74 9.94 14.77 -13.81
C ARG A 74 10.37 13.31 -14.02
N GLN A 75 10.42 12.53 -12.95
CA GLN A 75 10.70 11.11 -12.97
C GLN A 75 9.68 10.39 -13.88
N PRO A 76 10.07 9.31 -14.56
CA PRO A 76 9.13 8.54 -15.35
C PRO A 76 8.00 8.00 -14.46
N ILE A 77 6.84 7.78 -15.09
CA ILE A 77 5.63 7.31 -14.41
C ILE A 77 5.10 6.09 -15.16
N LEU A 78 5.00 4.94 -14.48
CA LEU A 78 4.43 3.70 -15.00
C LEU A 78 2.96 3.58 -14.63
N MET A 79 2.10 3.43 -15.64
CA MET A 79 0.68 3.11 -15.47
C MET A 79 0.52 1.59 -15.42
N LEU A 80 0.33 1.04 -14.20
CA LEU A 80 0.41 -0.40 -13.90
C LEU A 80 -0.65 -1.28 -14.59
N GLU A 81 -1.74 -0.67 -15.03
CA GLU A 81 -2.84 -1.30 -15.77
C GLU A 81 -2.97 -0.77 -17.20
N GLY A 82 -2.04 0.10 -17.62
CA GLY A 82 -2.11 0.77 -18.92
C GLY A 82 -3.22 1.80 -18.95
N PHE A 83 -3.77 2.00 -20.14
CA PHE A 83 -4.96 2.81 -20.40
C PHE A 83 -6.20 1.91 -20.44
N TYR A 84 -7.35 2.44 -20.02
CA TYR A 84 -8.63 1.73 -20.12
C TYR A 84 -9.29 1.94 -21.48
N GLU A 85 -9.19 3.16 -22.01
CA GLU A 85 -9.79 3.56 -23.29
C GLU A 85 -8.75 4.24 -24.18
N ALA A 86 -8.87 4.11 -25.50
CA ALA A 86 -7.88 4.65 -26.45
C ALA A 86 -7.78 6.19 -26.39
N GLU A 87 -8.85 6.85 -25.97
CA GLU A 87 -8.96 8.29 -25.77
C GLU A 87 -8.06 8.82 -24.64
N GLU A 88 -7.53 7.95 -23.77
CA GLU A 88 -6.57 8.32 -22.73
C GLU A 88 -5.14 8.46 -23.29
N LEU A 89 -4.82 7.84 -24.41
CA LEU A 89 -3.46 7.80 -24.98
C LEU A 89 -2.84 9.19 -25.27
N PRO A 90 -3.59 10.21 -25.71
CA PRO A 90 -3.06 11.57 -25.81
C PRO A 90 -2.53 12.11 -24.46
N ALA A 91 -3.22 11.82 -23.35
CA ALA A 91 -2.74 12.22 -22.02
C ALA A 91 -1.47 11.46 -21.61
N PHE A 92 -1.32 10.20 -22.05
CA PHE A 92 -0.09 9.44 -21.84
C PHE A 92 1.10 10.06 -22.58
N ASP A 93 0.89 10.56 -23.80
CA ASP A 93 1.89 11.32 -24.56
C ASP A 93 2.24 12.65 -23.88
N GLU A 94 1.22 13.47 -23.58
CA GLU A 94 1.40 14.80 -22.97
C GLU A 94 2.11 14.71 -21.60
N CYS A 95 1.78 13.71 -20.80
CA CYS A 95 2.41 13.48 -19.51
C CYS A 95 3.68 12.63 -19.59
N GLY A 96 4.12 12.15 -20.76
CA GLY A 96 5.27 11.28 -20.91
C GLY A 96 5.20 10.04 -20.00
N LEU A 97 4.10 9.30 -20.09
CA LEU A 97 3.81 8.12 -19.29
C LEU A 97 4.35 6.84 -19.96
N THR A 98 4.75 5.89 -19.13
CA THR A 98 5.03 4.51 -19.52
C THR A 98 3.75 3.70 -19.38
N THR A 99 3.35 2.99 -20.43
CA THR A 99 2.11 2.19 -20.42
C THR A 99 2.40 0.71 -20.22
N VAL A 100 1.56 0.04 -19.41
CA VAL A 100 1.42 -1.41 -19.48
C VAL A 100 0.47 -1.78 -20.62
N ILE A 101 0.73 -2.90 -21.29
CA ILE A 101 -0.22 -3.55 -22.19
C ILE A 101 -0.38 -4.99 -21.70
N HIS A 102 -1.62 -5.36 -21.38
CA HIS A 102 -1.93 -6.64 -20.75
C HIS A 102 -3.04 -7.42 -21.48
N SER A 103 -3.51 -6.93 -22.63
CA SER A 103 -4.47 -7.62 -23.48
C SER A 103 -4.21 -7.31 -24.95
N ARG A 104 -4.67 -8.20 -25.83
CA ARG A 104 -4.63 -7.96 -27.28
C ARG A 104 -5.39 -6.69 -27.69
N ALA A 105 -6.55 -6.43 -27.09
CA ALA A 105 -7.36 -5.25 -27.39
C ALA A 105 -6.61 -3.94 -27.09
N GLN A 106 -5.94 -3.85 -25.94
CA GLN A 106 -5.05 -2.70 -25.64
C GLN A 106 -3.92 -2.58 -26.67
N ALA A 107 -3.32 -3.71 -27.06
CA ALA A 107 -2.23 -3.69 -28.02
C ALA A 107 -2.68 -3.18 -29.41
N GLU A 108 -3.85 -3.61 -29.88
CA GLU A 108 -4.46 -3.14 -31.13
C GLU A 108 -4.80 -1.65 -31.06
N ALA A 109 -5.43 -1.19 -29.96
CA ALA A 109 -5.74 0.22 -29.74
C ALA A 109 -4.46 1.09 -29.70
N PHE A 110 -3.42 0.63 -28.99
CA PHE A 110 -2.13 1.32 -28.93
C PHE A 110 -1.50 1.45 -30.31
N CYS A 111 -1.50 0.38 -31.12
CA CYS A 111 -0.91 0.41 -32.46
C CYS A 111 -1.71 1.25 -33.46
N ALA A 112 -3.03 1.35 -33.29
CA ALA A 112 -3.91 2.17 -34.13
C ALA A 112 -3.83 3.67 -33.79
N ALA A 113 -3.34 4.02 -32.60
CA ALA A 113 -3.28 5.41 -32.16
C ALA A 113 -2.34 6.28 -33.02
N ALA A 114 -2.62 7.59 -32.99
CA ALA A 114 -1.80 8.60 -33.64
C ALA A 114 -1.23 9.57 -32.59
N LEU A 115 -0.10 9.20 -32.00
CA LEU A 115 0.59 10.03 -31.01
C LEU A 115 1.81 10.74 -31.62
N PRO A 116 2.13 11.97 -31.17
CA PRO A 116 3.35 12.68 -31.51
C PRO A 116 4.63 11.96 -31.08
N CYS A 117 4.70 11.45 -29.84
CA CYS A 117 5.89 10.79 -29.32
C CYS A 117 5.69 9.28 -29.15
N LYS A 118 6.83 8.58 -28.97
CA LYS A 118 6.84 7.16 -28.63
C LYS A 118 6.73 6.98 -27.12
N LEU A 119 6.01 5.94 -26.70
CA LEU A 119 5.84 5.59 -25.29
C LEU A 119 6.64 4.31 -24.96
N PRO A 120 7.32 4.25 -23.80
CA PRO A 120 7.85 2.99 -23.29
C PRO A 120 6.69 2.04 -22.93
N VAL A 121 6.81 0.77 -23.30
CA VAL A 121 5.76 -0.24 -23.11
C VAL A 121 6.25 -1.35 -22.17
N TYR A 122 5.41 -1.70 -21.21
CA TYR A 122 5.56 -2.88 -20.36
C TYR A 122 4.55 -3.95 -20.81
N LEU A 123 5.02 -5.02 -21.43
CA LEU A 123 4.17 -6.13 -21.86
C LEU A 123 3.94 -7.06 -20.66
N LYS A 124 2.70 -7.11 -20.17
CA LYS A 124 2.36 -7.88 -18.98
C LYS A 124 1.96 -9.30 -19.35
N LEU A 125 2.63 -10.27 -18.71
CA LEU A 125 2.49 -11.69 -18.97
C LEU A 125 1.71 -12.34 -17.83
N ASN A 126 0.67 -13.10 -18.16
CA ASN A 126 -0.03 -13.90 -17.17
C ASN A 126 0.78 -15.16 -16.84
N THR A 127 1.62 -15.09 -15.81
CA THR A 127 2.38 -16.26 -15.34
C THR A 127 1.62 -17.10 -14.31
N GLY A 128 0.30 -16.92 -14.23
CA GLY A 128 -0.63 -17.74 -13.44
C GLY A 128 -1.20 -17.08 -12.19
N MET A 129 -1.04 -15.76 -12.00
CA MET A 129 -1.88 -15.01 -11.06
C MET A 129 -3.33 -14.93 -11.55
N ASN A 130 -3.56 -15.07 -12.86
CA ASN A 130 -4.89 -15.10 -13.49
C ASN A 130 -5.76 -13.88 -13.15
N ARG A 131 -5.14 -12.69 -13.22
CA ARG A 131 -5.82 -11.40 -13.01
C ARG A 131 -5.69 -10.48 -14.23
N LEU A 132 -4.47 -10.18 -14.65
CA LEU A 132 -4.16 -9.37 -15.83
C LEU A 132 -2.87 -9.88 -16.46
N GLY A 133 -2.79 -9.85 -17.79
CA GLY A 133 -1.63 -10.24 -18.58
C GLY A 133 -2.04 -11.11 -19.76
N LEU A 134 -1.17 -11.16 -20.76
CA LEU A 134 -1.34 -12.01 -21.94
C LEU A 134 -1.09 -13.47 -21.59
N ASP A 135 -1.93 -14.34 -22.14
CA ASP A 135 -1.72 -15.79 -22.04
C ASP A 135 -0.58 -16.25 -22.98
N PRO A 136 0.09 -17.39 -22.69
CA PRO A 136 1.31 -17.80 -23.39
C PRO A 136 1.23 -17.83 -24.92
N ASP A 137 0.08 -18.21 -25.47
CA ASP A 137 -0.19 -18.31 -26.90
C ASP A 137 -0.37 -16.95 -27.58
N GLU A 138 -0.80 -15.93 -26.84
CA GLU A 138 -0.95 -14.56 -27.36
C GLU A 138 0.37 -13.78 -27.40
N VAL A 139 1.30 -14.11 -26.48
CA VAL A 139 2.53 -13.33 -26.28
C VAL A 139 3.34 -13.12 -27.57
N PRO A 140 3.64 -14.15 -28.40
CA PRO A 140 4.46 -13.93 -29.59
C PRO A 140 3.83 -12.94 -30.56
N ALA A 141 2.52 -13.09 -30.85
CA ALA A 141 1.81 -12.25 -31.81
C ALA A 141 1.68 -10.80 -31.30
N VAL A 142 1.31 -10.62 -30.04
CA VAL A 142 1.14 -9.28 -29.46
C VAL A 142 2.49 -8.57 -29.30
N ARG A 143 3.54 -9.27 -28.88
CA ARG A 143 4.89 -8.70 -28.78
C ARG A 143 5.38 -8.20 -30.13
N ASP A 144 5.28 -9.03 -31.17
CA ASP A 144 5.70 -8.70 -32.53
C ASP A 144 4.89 -7.52 -33.10
N MET A 145 3.61 -7.43 -32.76
CA MET A 145 2.77 -6.26 -33.09
C MET A 145 3.26 -4.97 -32.41
N ILE A 146 3.59 -5.02 -31.12
CA ILE A 146 4.10 -3.84 -30.38
C ILE A 146 5.51 -3.45 -30.86
N GLU A 147 6.41 -4.40 -31.07
CA GLU A 147 7.78 -4.14 -31.51
C GLU A 147 7.84 -3.51 -32.92
N ARG A 148 6.87 -3.82 -33.79
CA ARG A 148 6.70 -3.17 -35.10
C ARG A 148 5.96 -1.84 -35.04
N SER A 149 5.32 -1.52 -33.92
CA SER A 149 4.60 -0.26 -33.76
C SER A 149 5.57 0.92 -33.80
N ARG A 150 5.22 1.94 -34.59
CA ARG A 150 5.96 3.22 -34.59
C ARG A 150 5.87 3.94 -33.25
N LEU A 151 4.94 3.57 -32.38
CA LEU A 151 4.67 4.22 -31.10
C LEU A 151 5.43 3.59 -29.92
N ALA A 152 5.96 2.37 -30.07
CA ALA A 152 6.74 1.75 -29.00
C ALA A 152 8.18 2.33 -28.97
N ALA A 153 8.56 2.94 -27.85
CA ALA A 153 9.93 3.40 -27.63
C ALA A 153 10.86 2.25 -27.19
N SER A 154 10.33 1.34 -26.38
CA SER A 154 11.01 0.17 -25.85
C SER A 154 9.97 -0.82 -25.32
N VAL A 155 10.32 -2.11 -25.24
CA VAL A 155 9.47 -3.16 -24.64
C VAL A 155 10.19 -3.76 -23.43
N THR A 156 9.52 -3.76 -22.28
CA THR A 156 9.94 -4.44 -21.04
C THR A 156 8.93 -5.52 -20.69
N LEU A 157 9.39 -6.71 -20.31
CA LEU A 157 8.51 -7.81 -19.89
C LEU A 157 8.14 -7.66 -18.42
N MET A 158 6.86 -7.80 -18.10
CA MET A 158 6.35 -7.60 -16.75
C MET A 158 5.48 -8.78 -16.30
N THR A 159 5.67 -9.23 -15.07
CA THR A 159 4.68 -10.07 -14.37
C THR A 159 4.57 -9.62 -12.91
N HIS A 160 3.66 -10.21 -12.15
CA HIS A 160 3.47 -9.97 -10.74
C HIS A 160 3.30 -11.29 -9.98
N PHE A 161 4.05 -11.46 -8.90
CA PHE A 161 3.96 -12.66 -8.10
C PHE A 161 2.67 -12.72 -7.28
N ALA A 162 2.05 -13.89 -7.26
CA ALA A 162 0.83 -14.18 -6.53
C ALA A 162 1.09 -14.69 -5.11
N ASP A 163 2.24 -15.34 -4.88
CA ASP A 163 2.56 -16.01 -3.60
C ASP A 163 4.04 -15.83 -3.21
N ALA A 164 4.62 -14.67 -3.49
CA ALA A 164 6.02 -14.39 -3.11
C ALA A 164 6.21 -14.32 -1.58
N ASP A 165 5.15 -13.99 -0.86
CA ASP A 165 5.02 -13.96 0.59
C ASP A 165 4.59 -15.29 1.21
N GLY A 166 4.06 -16.20 0.41
CA GLY A 166 3.58 -17.50 0.87
C GLY A 166 4.52 -18.67 0.58
N PRO A 167 4.08 -19.90 0.91
CA PRO A 167 4.90 -21.10 0.87
C PRO A 167 5.17 -21.61 -0.55
N ARG A 168 4.34 -21.27 -1.55
CA ARG A 168 4.57 -21.71 -2.94
C ARG A 168 5.70 -20.92 -3.59
N GLY A 169 5.96 -19.69 -3.12
CA GLY A 169 7.03 -18.85 -3.60
C GLY A 169 6.88 -18.42 -5.06
N VAL A 170 8.01 -18.12 -5.71
CA VAL A 170 8.06 -17.47 -7.03
C VAL A 170 8.41 -18.41 -8.18
N ASP A 171 9.02 -19.57 -7.88
CA ASP A 171 9.71 -20.39 -8.89
C ASP A 171 8.76 -20.86 -10.00
N TRP A 172 7.54 -21.28 -9.66
CA TRP A 172 6.54 -21.71 -10.64
C TRP A 172 6.12 -20.59 -11.62
N GLN A 173 6.11 -19.32 -11.17
CA GLN A 173 5.86 -18.17 -12.06
C GLN A 173 7.09 -17.81 -12.87
N MET A 174 8.29 -18.05 -12.33
CA MET A 174 9.55 -17.86 -13.05
C MET A 174 9.72 -18.90 -14.17
N ASP A 175 9.32 -20.15 -13.94
CA ASP A 175 9.31 -21.21 -14.95
C ASP A 175 8.29 -20.89 -16.05
N ALA A 176 7.07 -20.49 -15.68
CA ALA A 176 6.06 -20.03 -16.63
C ALA A 176 6.57 -18.83 -17.45
N LEU A 177 7.20 -17.86 -16.79
CA LEU A 177 7.83 -16.72 -17.45
C LEU A 177 8.88 -17.17 -18.45
N ALA A 178 9.77 -18.10 -18.10
CA ALA A 178 10.82 -18.59 -19.00
C ALA A 178 10.25 -19.28 -20.25
N GLY A 179 9.10 -19.97 -20.14
CA GLY A 179 8.42 -20.58 -21.27
C GLY A 179 7.69 -19.58 -22.19
N MET A 180 7.29 -18.42 -21.68
CA MET A 180 6.58 -17.38 -22.43
C MET A 180 7.51 -16.29 -22.98
N ALA A 181 8.56 -15.97 -22.23
CA ALA A 181 9.39 -14.80 -22.44
C ALA A 181 10.60 -15.12 -23.32
N GLY A 182 10.78 -14.32 -24.36
CA GLY A 182 12.09 -14.18 -25.00
C GLY A 182 13.05 -13.33 -24.16
N ASN A 183 14.19 -12.98 -24.77
CA ASN A 183 15.14 -12.04 -24.17
C ASN A 183 14.54 -10.61 -24.09
N GLY A 184 15.02 -9.83 -23.13
CA GLY A 184 14.67 -8.42 -22.96
C GLY A 184 14.65 -7.97 -21.49
N PRO A 185 14.54 -6.66 -21.23
CA PRO A 185 14.42 -6.13 -19.87
C PRO A 185 13.20 -6.68 -19.13
N ARG A 186 13.29 -6.84 -17.82
CA ARG A 186 12.27 -7.48 -16.97
C ARG A 186 11.88 -6.64 -15.76
N SER A 187 10.60 -6.69 -15.39
CA SER A 187 10.09 -6.18 -14.12
C SER A 187 9.20 -7.20 -13.43
N LEU A 188 9.67 -7.76 -12.32
CA LEU A 188 9.06 -8.94 -11.69
C LEU A 188 8.68 -8.68 -10.24
N ALA A 189 9.67 -8.30 -9.42
CA ALA A 189 9.54 -8.20 -7.97
C ALA A 189 8.53 -7.13 -7.52
N ASN A 190 7.57 -7.56 -6.71
CA ASN A 190 6.86 -6.71 -5.75
C ASN A 190 7.65 -6.65 -4.42
N SER A 191 7.11 -6.04 -3.36
CA SER A 191 7.80 -5.94 -2.06
C SER A 191 8.27 -7.31 -1.53
N ALA A 192 7.41 -8.34 -1.58
CA ALA A 192 7.73 -9.69 -1.12
C ALA A 192 8.84 -10.33 -1.97
N GLY A 193 8.70 -10.27 -3.30
CA GLY A 193 9.71 -10.76 -4.24
C GLY A 193 11.07 -10.12 -4.01
N LEU A 194 11.09 -8.80 -3.82
CA LEU A 194 12.31 -8.02 -3.64
C LEU A 194 13.06 -8.39 -2.35
N LEU A 195 12.31 -8.60 -1.26
CA LEU A 195 12.90 -8.89 0.06
C LEU A 195 13.35 -10.34 0.19
N ARG A 196 12.59 -11.30 -0.35
CA ARG A 196 12.80 -12.74 -0.12
C ARG A 196 13.53 -13.45 -1.27
N HIS A 197 13.40 -12.97 -2.50
CA HIS A 197 13.79 -13.70 -3.70
C HIS A 197 14.73 -12.88 -4.60
N HIS A 198 16.03 -12.89 -4.29
CA HIS A 198 17.05 -12.12 -5.00
C HIS A 198 17.06 -12.32 -6.53
N GLN A 199 16.71 -13.53 -7.01
CA GLN A 199 16.62 -13.86 -8.43
C GLN A 199 15.52 -13.11 -9.19
N THR A 200 14.67 -12.36 -8.49
CA THR A 200 13.51 -11.64 -9.06
C THR A 200 13.75 -10.16 -9.33
N GLN A 201 14.95 -9.63 -9.06
CA GLN A 201 15.28 -8.22 -9.23
C GLN A 201 15.01 -7.72 -10.67
N GLY A 202 15.49 -8.46 -11.67
CA GLY A 202 15.39 -8.05 -13.08
C GLY A 202 16.03 -6.68 -13.31
N ASP A 203 15.44 -5.89 -14.21
CA ASP A 203 15.89 -4.53 -14.54
C ASP A 203 15.11 -3.46 -13.77
N TRP A 204 13.88 -3.79 -13.35
CA TRP A 204 12.98 -2.90 -12.61
C TRP A 204 12.21 -3.63 -11.51
N VAL A 205 12.32 -3.16 -10.27
CA VAL A 205 11.56 -3.65 -9.12
C VAL A 205 10.41 -2.69 -8.78
N ARG A 206 9.37 -3.19 -8.12
CA ARG A 206 8.14 -2.42 -7.82
C ARG A 206 7.76 -2.50 -6.34
N PRO A 207 8.58 -1.98 -5.41
CA PRO A 207 8.24 -1.93 -4.00
C PRO A 207 7.02 -1.04 -3.77
N GLY A 208 6.04 -1.60 -3.05
CA GLY A 208 4.84 -0.89 -2.61
C GLY A 208 4.80 -0.86 -1.09
N ILE A 209 4.13 -1.83 -0.46
CA ILE A 209 3.88 -1.84 0.99
C ILE A 209 5.12 -1.64 1.86
N MET A 210 6.28 -2.16 1.45
CA MET A 210 7.51 -2.04 2.22
C MET A 210 7.98 -0.59 2.33
N LEU A 211 7.69 0.26 1.33
CA LEU A 211 8.01 1.68 1.38
C LEU A 211 7.26 2.37 2.53
N TYR A 212 6.07 1.87 2.86
CA TYR A 212 5.18 2.43 3.86
C TYR A 212 5.37 1.82 5.27
N GLY A 213 6.41 0.99 5.44
CA GLY A 213 6.77 0.48 6.76
C GLY A 213 5.96 -0.70 7.25
N SER A 214 5.38 -1.47 6.32
CA SER A 214 4.61 -2.67 6.63
C SER A 214 5.24 -3.89 5.97
N SER A 215 5.17 -5.01 6.69
CA SER A 215 5.68 -6.28 6.20
C SER A 215 4.79 -6.84 5.10
N PRO A 216 5.37 -7.31 3.99
CA PRO A 216 4.61 -8.11 3.05
C PRO A 216 4.46 -9.58 3.51
N PHE A 217 4.96 -9.95 4.69
CA PHE A 217 5.02 -11.34 5.16
C PHE A 217 4.20 -11.55 6.44
N PRO A 218 3.43 -12.66 6.55
CA PRO A 218 2.68 -12.97 7.77
C PRO A 218 3.56 -13.40 8.96
N GLU A 219 4.72 -14.01 8.70
CA GLU A 219 5.59 -14.62 9.71
C GLU A 219 6.78 -13.74 10.15
N GLN A 220 6.98 -12.59 9.50
CA GLN A 220 8.07 -11.68 9.78
C GLN A 220 7.54 -10.25 9.91
N THR A 221 7.93 -9.56 10.96
CA THR A 221 7.49 -8.20 11.25
C THR A 221 8.23 -7.18 10.40
N ALA A 222 7.61 -6.00 10.21
CA ALA A 222 8.26 -4.86 9.55
C ALA A 222 9.57 -4.46 10.26
N ALA A 223 9.61 -4.53 11.59
CA ALA A 223 10.78 -4.20 12.39
C ALA A 223 11.95 -5.19 12.15
N GLU A 224 11.68 -6.49 12.02
CA GLU A 224 12.70 -7.50 11.69
C GLU A 224 13.27 -7.30 10.28
N LEU A 225 12.48 -6.74 9.37
CA LEU A 225 12.92 -6.31 8.03
C LEU A 225 13.65 -4.96 8.05
N GLY A 226 13.77 -4.32 9.22
CA GLY A 226 14.34 -2.98 9.38
C GLY A 226 13.45 -1.85 8.86
N LEU A 227 12.21 -2.13 8.48
CA LEU A 227 11.25 -1.15 7.98
C LEU A 227 10.68 -0.33 9.14
N LYS A 228 10.50 0.98 8.91
CA LYS A 228 9.93 1.92 9.87
C LYS A 228 8.51 2.30 9.47
N PRO A 229 7.53 2.31 10.39
CA PRO A 229 6.16 2.72 10.08
C PRO A 229 6.13 4.17 9.57
N VAL A 230 5.50 4.40 8.43
CA VAL A 230 5.39 5.74 7.83
C VAL A 230 4.15 6.48 8.34
N MET A 231 3.01 5.79 8.49
CA MET A 231 1.79 6.35 9.06
C MET A 231 1.62 5.97 10.52
N THR A 232 1.38 6.98 11.37
CA THR A 232 0.83 6.79 12.72
C THR A 232 -0.56 7.41 12.79
N LEU A 233 -1.59 6.57 12.95
CA LEU A 233 -2.94 7.02 13.25
C LEU A 233 -3.09 7.12 14.77
N GLU A 234 -3.33 8.33 15.25
CA GLU A 234 -3.46 8.61 16.67
C GLU A 234 -4.69 9.46 16.97
N SER A 235 -5.22 9.27 18.16
CA SER A 235 -6.36 9.99 18.69
C SER A 235 -6.16 10.22 20.20
N GLN A 236 -7.22 10.59 20.91
CA GLN A 236 -7.19 10.80 22.35
C GLN A 236 -8.37 10.12 23.03
N LEU A 237 -8.18 9.80 24.31
CA LEU A 237 -9.29 9.52 25.22
C LEU A 237 -10.15 10.77 25.37
N ILE A 238 -11.45 10.66 25.13
CA ILE A 238 -12.43 11.73 25.36
C ILE A 238 -13.25 11.50 26.63
N ALA A 239 -13.23 10.29 27.16
CA ALA A 239 -13.84 9.94 28.44
C ALA A 239 -13.15 8.71 29.02
N VAL A 240 -13.18 8.60 30.35
CA VAL A 240 -12.83 7.40 31.11
C VAL A 240 -13.97 7.10 32.07
N ARG A 241 -14.37 5.84 32.18
CA ARG A 241 -15.51 5.42 33.01
C ARG A 241 -15.19 4.12 33.72
N ASP A 242 -15.56 4.03 35.00
CA ASP A 242 -15.57 2.76 35.71
C ASP A 242 -16.90 2.05 35.47
N ILE A 243 -16.84 0.72 35.28
CA ILE A 243 -18.00 -0.15 35.14
C ILE A 243 -17.90 -1.34 36.09
N ALA A 244 -19.04 -1.77 36.61
CA ALA A 244 -19.19 -2.91 37.51
C ALA A 244 -19.35 -4.23 36.74
N PRO A 245 -19.09 -5.38 37.40
CA PRO A 245 -19.40 -6.69 36.84
C PRO A 245 -20.86 -6.79 36.38
N GLY A 246 -21.08 -7.36 35.19
CA GLY A 246 -22.39 -7.49 34.55
C GLY A 246 -22.82 -6.31 33.67
N GLU A 247 -22.15 -5.15 33.77
CA GLU A 247 -22.40 -4.04 32.85
C GLU A 247 -21.86 -4.34 31.45
N ARG A 248 -22.49 -3.74 30.42
CA ARG A 248 -22.21 -4.05 29.02
C ARG A 248 -21.70 -2.83 28.26
N VAL A 249 -20.83 -3.06 27.27
CA VAL A 249 -20.21 -2.00 26.46
C VAL A 249 -20.66 -2.07 25.00
N GLY A 250 -21.04 -0.91 24.46
CA GLY A 250 -21.28 -0.69 23.03
C GLY A 250 -22.58 -1.30 22.49
N TYR A 251 -22.76 -1.20 21.17
CA TYR A 251 -23.97 -1.66 20.49
C TYR A 251 -24.21 -3.16 20.66
N GLY A 252 -25.45 -3.52 21.01
CA GLY A 252 -25.84 -4.91 21.27
C GLY A 252 -25.23 -5.50 22.55
N GLY A 253 -24.48 -4.71 23.32
CA GLY A 253 -23.75 -5.15 24.51
C GLY A 253 -22.79 -6.30 24.21
N ALA A 254 -22.07 -6.22 23.09
CA ALA A 254 -21.18 -7.28 22.60
C ALA A 254 -20.02 -7.62 23.55
N PHE A 255 -19.82 -6.81 24.58
CA PHE A 255 -18.91 -7.07 25.68
C PHE A 255 -19.66 -6.88 27.01
N THR A 256 -19.41 -7.78 27.96
CA THR A 256 -19.94 -7.72 29.34
C THR A 256 -18.74 -7.78 30.29
N ALA A 257 -18.68 -6.85 31.24
CA ALA A 257 -17.61 -6.83 32.22
C ALA A 257 -17.72 -8.01 33.20
N GLU A 258 -16.65 -8.76 33.37
CA GLU A 258 -16.59 -9.89 34.32
C GLU A 258 -16.03 -9.47 35.69
N LYS A 259 -15.25 -8.38 35.70
CA LYS A 259 -14.65 -7.76 36.89
C LYS A 259 -14.99 -6.26 36.90
N PRO A 260 -14.74 -5.53 38.00
CA PRO A 260 -14.68 -4.08 37.92
C PRO A 260 -13.65 -3.65 36.88
N MET A 261 -14.03 -2.80 35.94
CA MET A 261 -13.18 -2.38 34.82
C MET A 261 -13.18 -0.87 34.66
N THR A 262 -12.06 -0.34 34.18
CA THR A 262 -11.93 1.06 33.76
C THR A 262 -11.89 1.11 32.23
N ILE A 263 -12.84 1.80 31.62
CA ILE A 263 -13.04 1.88 30.17
C ILE A 263 -12.67 3.26 29.64
N GLY A 264 -11.78 3.30 28.67
CA GLY A 264 -11.47 4.49 27.89
C GLY A 264 -12.35 4.60 26.66
N VAL A 265 -12.76 5.82 26.30
CA VAL A 265 -13.46 6.11 25.04
C VAL A 265 -12.54 6.93 24.15
N VAL A 266 -12.15 6.38 23.00
CA VAL A 266 -11.27 7.01 22.01
C VAL A 266 -12.12 7.69 20.93
N ALA A 267 -11.73 8.89 20.48
CA ALA A 267 -12.40 9.64 19.42
C ALA A 267 -12.12 9.14 17.98
N CYS A 268 -12.08 7.83 17.79
CA CYS A 268 -11.87 7.16 16.50
C CYS A 268 -12.97 6.12 16.27
N GLY A 269 -13.43 5.94 15.04
CA GLY A 269 -14.40 4.93 14.67
C GLY A 269 -14.35 4.60 13.19
N TYR A 270 -15.31 3.83 12.70
CA TYR A 270 -15.24 3.32 11.32
C TYR A 270 -15.38 4.39 10.25
N ALA A 271 -15.98 5.55 10.54
CA ALA A 271 -16.02 6.64 9.56
C ALA A 271 -14.69 7.43 9.49
N ASP A 272 -13.70 7.10 10.34
CA ASP A 272 -12.30 7.55 10.20
C ASP A 272 -11.44 6.56 9.39
N GLY A 273 -11.98 5.38 9.08
CA GLY A 273 -11.25 4.29 8.42
C GLY A 273 -10.89 3.11 9.34
N TYR A 274 -11.23 3.16 10.63
CA TYR A 274 -10.93 2.04 11.53
C TYR A 274 -11.85 0.83 11.25
N PRO A 275 -11.36 -0.42 11.25
CA PRO A 275 -12.20 -1.58 10.91
C PRO A 275 -13.38 -1.73 11.87
N ARG A 276 -14.60 -1.61 11.34
CA ARG A 276 -15.82 -1.81 12.15
C ARG A 276 -15.88 -3.19 12.80
N HIS A 277 -15.31 -4.18 12.12
CA HIS A 277 -15.33 -5.58 12.52
C HIS A 277 -14.17 -5.97 13.45
N ALA A 278 -13.31 -5.02 13.86
CA ALA A 278 -12.26 -5.29 14.84
C ALA A 278 -12.86 -5.92 16.11
N PRO A 279 -12.37 -7.09 16.54
CA PRO A 279 -12.95 -7.83 17.65
C PRO A 279 -12.57 -7.22 19.01
N ASN A 280 -13.22 -7.71 20.06
CA ASN A 280 -12.74 -7.47 21.43
C ASN A 280 -11.29 -7.98 21.55
N GLY A 281 -10.43 -7.21 22.21
CA GLY A 281 -9.00 -7.51 22.35
C GLY A 281 -8.13 -7.02 21.20
N ALA A 282 -8.69 -6.46 20.12
CA ALA A 282 -7.89 -5.80 19.09
C ALA A 282 -7.01 -4.70 19.72
N PRO A 283 -5.71 -4.62 19.38
CA PRO A 283 -4.77 -3.83 20.15
C PRO A 283 -4.90 -2.33 19.86
N VAL A 284 -4.77 -1.52 20.91
CA VAL A 284 -4.61 -0.06 20.89
C VAL A 284 -3.52 0.30 21.89
N LEU A 285 -2.66 1.26 21.60
CA LEU A 285 -1.59 1.65 22.50
C LEU A 285 -1.98 2.94 23.26
N VAL A 286 -1.96 2.91 24.59
CA VAL A 286 -2.24 4.07 25.45
C VAL A 286 -1.13 4.20 26.48
N ALA A 287 -0.54 5.38 26.61
CA ALA A 287 0.57 5.64 27.52
C ALA A 287 1.70 4.58 27.45
N GLY A 288 2.03 4.16 26.22
CA GLY A 288 3.06 3.15 25.93
C GLY A 288 2.68 1.70 26.27
N GLN A 289 1.44 1.44 26.69
CA GLN A 289 0.96 0.11 27.08
C GLN A 289 -0.12 -0.39 26.12
N ARG A 290 -0.12 -1.70 25.86
CA ARG A 290 -1.12 -2.35 24.99
C ARG A 290 -2.42 -2.52 25.75
N CYS A 291 -3.48 -1.94 25.20
CA CYS A 291 -4.87 -2.08 25.63
C CYS A 291 -5.66 -2.85 24.57
N GLY A 292 -6.81 -3.41 24.96
CA GLY A 292 -7.71 -4.12 24.04
C GLY A 292 -9.00 -3.35 23.81
N ILE A 293 -9.52 -3.37 22.58
CA ILE A 293 -10.88 -2.92 22.28
C ILE A 293 -11.90 -3.74 23.07
N VAL A 294 -12.95 -3.10 23.58
CA VAL A 294 -14.08 -3.76 24.25
C VAL A 294 -15.39 -3.21 23.74
N GLY A 295 -16.25 -4.11 23.25
CA GLY A 295 -17.47 -3.77 22.53
C GLY A 295 -17.22 -3.41 21.07
N ARG A 296 -18.31 -3.21 20.31
CA ARG A 296 -18.23 -2.92 18.88
C ARG A 296 -17.67 -1.53 18.61
N VAL A 297 -16.80 -1.43 17.61
CA VAL A 297 -16.40 -0.15 16.99
C VAL A 297 -17.65 0.57 16.45
N SER A 298 -17.84 1.82 16.88
CA SER A 298 -18.93 2.68 16.40
C SER A 298 -18.47 3.64 15.31
N MET A 299 -19.36 4.50 14.81
CA MET A 299 -19.04 5.44 13.72
C MET A 299 -17.88 6.37 14.10
N ASP A 300 -17.83 6.80 15.36
CA ASP A 300 -16.90 7.84 15.82
C ASP A 300 -16.15 7.51 17.10
N LYS A 301 -16.41 6.34 17.70
CA LYS A 301 -15.86 5.95 19.00
C LYS A 301 -15.48 4.49 19.06
N ILE A 302 -14.37 4.24 19.74
CA ILE A 302 -13.90 2.93 20.17
C ILE A 302 -13.83 2.97 21.69
N CYS A 303 -14.26 1.89 22.34
CA CYS A 303 -14.05 1.69 23.77
C CYS A 303 -12.88 0.73 23.97
N ILE A 304 -12.02 1.02 24.94
CA ILE A 304 -10.84 0.22 25.26
C ILE A 304 -10.77 -0.08 26.75
N ASP A 305 -10.21 -1.23 27.09
CA ASP A 305 -9.94 -1.63 28.47
C ASP A 305 -8.65 -0.97 28.99
N LEU A 306 -8.77 -0.22 30.08
CA LEU A 306 -7.67 0.48 30.77
C LEU A 306 -7.41 -0.09 32.16
N THR A 307 -8.10 -1.18 32.55
CA THR A 307 -8.13 -1.70 33.92
C THR A 307 -6.75 -2.01 34.47
N ASP A 308 -5.89 -2.61 33.64
CA ASP A 308 -4.58 -3.11 34.06
C ASP A 308 -3.43 -2.12 33.72
N LEU A 309 -3.74 -0.86 33.40
CA LEU A 309 -2.71 0.16 33.18
C LEU A 309 -1.97 0.51 34.50
N PRO A 310 -0.62 0.58 34.48
CA PRO A 310 0.16 0.88 35.67
C PRO A 310 -0.03 2.32 36.17
N GLN A 311 -0.35 3.26 35.26
CA GLN A 311 -0.72 4.63 35.59
C GLN A 311 -2.20 4.90 35.29
N LYS A 312 -2.84 5.70 36.14
CA LYS A 312 -4.17 6.23 35.84
C LYS A 312 -4.07 7.25 34.71
N VAL A 313 -4.79 6.99 33.63
CA VAL A 313 -4.93 7.89 32.48
C VAL A 313 -6.32 8.53 32.46
N GLY A 314 -6.43 9.70 31.83
CA GLY A 314 -7.67 10.48 31.76
C GLY A 314 -7.98 10.96 30.35
N ALA A 315 -9.03 11.76 30.21
CA ALA A 315 -9.32 12.44 28.95
C ALA A 315 -8.12 13.31 28.52
N GLY A 316 -7.83 13.32 27.21
CA GLY A 316 -6.67 13.95 26.60
C GLY A 316 -5.46 13.03 26.43
N GLU A 317 -5.43 11.88 27.10
CA GLU A 317 -4.34 10.89 26.91
C GLU A 317 -4.32 10.38 25.48
N THR A 318 -3.13 10.22 24.91
CA THR A 318 -2.97 9.80 23.51
C THR A 318 -3.25 8.29 23.37
N ALA A 319 -4.02 7.95 22.35
CA ALA A 319 -4.25 6.58 21.92
C ALA A 319 -3.70 6.41 20.49
N ILE A 320 -2.76 5.50 20.31
CA ILE A 320 -2.23 5.11 18.99
C ILE A 320 -3.03 3.91 18.51
N LEU A 321 -3.67 4.07 17.34
CA LEU A 321 -4.50 3.06 16.69
C LEU A 321 -3.65 2.13 15.84
N TRP A 322 -2.61 2.67 15.20
CA TRP A 322 -1.48 1.97 14.60
C TRP A 322 -0.36 2.96 14.29
N GLY A 323 0.85 2.46 14.05
CA GLY A 323 2.05 3.22 13.71
C GLY A 323 3.18 2.99 14.69
N GLU A 324 3.79 4.08 15.15
CA GLU A 324 4.90 4.03 16.11
C GLU A 324 4.48 3.30 17.41
N GLY A 325 5.20 2.25 17.78
CA GLY A 325 4.91 1.42 18.96
C GLY A 325 3.79 0.38 18.78
N LEU A 326 2.95 0.47 17.74
CA LEU A 326 1.89 -0.48 17.44
C LEU A 326 1.80 -0.75 15.92
N PRO A 327 2.43 -1.80 15.39
CA PRO A 327 2.44 -2.08 13.96
C PRO A 327 1.02 -2.23 13.38
N ALA A 328 0.77 -1.59 12.23
CA ALA A 328 -0.52 -1.73 11.53
C ALA A 328 -0.80 -3.17 11.09
N ASP A 329 0.24 -3.95 10.82
CA ASP A 329 0.14 -5.37 10.48
C ASP A 329 -0.51 -6.18 11.61
N GLU A 330 -0.20 -5.85 12.87
CA GLU A 330 -0.75 -6.51 14.05
C GLU A 330 -2.24 -6.18 14.24
N VAL A 331 -2.60 -4.90 14.07
CA VAL A 331 -3.98 -4.42 14.14
C VAL A 331 -4.83 -5.04 13.03
N ALA A 332 -4.27 -5.12 11.82
CA ALA A 332 -4.93 -5.73 10.68
C ALA A 332 -5.15 -7.23 10.89
N ALA A 333 -4.12 -7.95 11.35
CA ALA A 333 -4.21 -9.37 11.65
C ALA A 333 -5.28 -9.66 12.72
N ALA A 334 -5.32 -8.85 13.78
CA ALA A 334 -6.37 -8.96 14.81
C ALA A 334 -7.79 -8.70 14.25
N ALA A 335 -7.92 -7.83 13.26
CA ALA A 335 -9.18 -7.57 12.57
C ALA A 335 -9.50 -8.60 11.45
N GLY A 336 -8.59 -9.53 11.13
CA GLY A 336 -8.80 -10.48 10.03
C GLY A 336 -8.64 -9.86 8.64
N THR A 337 -7.80 -8.83 8.52
CA THR A 337 -7.44 -8.18 7.25
C THR A 337 -5.93 -7.93 7.16
N ILE A 338 -5.52 -7.10 6.20
CA ILE A 338 -4.14 -6.68 5.93
C ILE A 338 -3.98 -5.16 6.09
N SER A 339 -2.79 -4.72 6.45
CA SER A 339 -2.45 -3.30 6.65
C SER A 339 -2.72 -2.42 5.43
N TYR A 340 -2.69 -2.99 4.22
CA TYR A 340 -3.10 -2.33 2.99
C TYR A 340 -4.53 -1.76 3.09
N GLU A 341 -5.47 -2.53 3.65
CA GLU A 341 -6.85 -2.06 3.82
C GLU A 341 -6.91 -0.93 4.85
N LEU A 342 -6.16 -1.05 5.96
CA LEU A 342 -6.12 0.00 6.99
C LEU A 342 -5.60 1.32 6.43
N PHE A 343 -4.48 1.29 5.71
CA PHE A 343 -3.87 2.51 5.18
C PHE A 343 -4.74 3.16 4.10
N CYS A 344 -5.21 2.37 3.12
CA CYS A 344 -6.08 2.87 2.05
C CYS A 344 -7.47 3.29 2.55
N GLY A 345 -7.91 2.75 3.69
CA GLY A 345 -9.20 3.06 4.31
C GLY A 345 -9.23 4.36 5.10
N LEU A 346 -8.10 5.04 5.29
CA LEU A 346 -8.04 6.32 6.03
C LEU A 346 -9.00 7.35 5.42
N ALA A 347 -10.01 7.75 6.18
CA ALA A 347 -11.06 8.62 5.66
C ALA A 347 -10.58 10.07 5.50
N ALA A 348 -11.13 10.76 4.49
CA ALA A 348 -10.79 12.17 4.20
C ALA A 348 -11.03 13.15 5.37
N ARG A 349 -11.88 12.79 6.34
CA ARG A 349 -12.13 13.61 7.54
C ARG A 349 -10.98 13.58 8.55
N VAL A 350 -10.06 12.63 8.43
CA VAL A 350 -8.89 12.53 9.31
C VAL A 350 -7.84 13.54 8.82
N PRO A 351 -7.49 14.55 9.64
CA PRO A 351 -6.42 15.48 9.30
C PRO A 351 -5.08 14.75 9.17
N VAL A 352 -4.33 15.08 8.12
CA VAL A 352 -2.99 14.51 7.88
C VAL A 352 -1.93 15.56 8.18
N THR A 353 -0.87 15.17 8.88
CA THR A 353 0.28 16.02 9.21
C THR A 353 1.58 15.34 8.80
N GLU A 354 2.56 16.13 8.35
CA GLU A 354 3.88 15.66 7.96
C GLU A 354 4.87 15.84 9.10
N VAL A 355 5.75 14.85 9.28
CA VAL A 355 6.94 14.95 10.14
C VAL A 355 8.14 14.39 9.37
N ASN A 356 9.33 14.86 9.75
CA ASN A 356 10.62 14.47 9.18
C ASN A 356 11.52 13.92 10.28
#